data_AF-A0A221NJA5-F1
#
_entry.id   AF-A0A221NJA5-F1
#
_cell.length_a   1.000
_cell.length_b   1.000
_cell.length_c   1.000
_cell.angle_alpha   90.00
_cell.angle_beta   90.00
_cell.angle_gamma   90.00
#
_symmetry.space_group_name_H-M   'P 1'
#
loop_
_entity.id
_entity.type
_entity.pdbx_description
1 polymer ?
#
loop_
_entity_poly.entity_id
_entity_poly.type
_entity_poly.pdbx_seq_one_letter_code
_entity_poly.pdbx_strand_id
1 'polypeptide(L)'
;MSLQLPRPADLPSGGAASKDNATISRKGRQGVGIMLMIVGALNAVPAIVGIAAYGRYLALVTENVRNEALITIAFGVLLILAMLGIGIWNLATKNTIIKAPLVAALVVTGISVVLDVVSIVSTLMATGNFQGYIVVALEIFVVVQAVRVLRLKPAAVTASAALYATPPADAPDIQTSNTQHL
;
A
#
# COMPACT_ATOMS: atom_id res chain seq x y z
N MET A 1 14.72 -27.01 44.32
CA MET A 1 14.65 -25.61 43.86
C MET A 1 13.54 -25.53 42.82
N SER A 2 12.38 -24.98 43.17
CA SER A 2 11.28 -24.79 42.22
C SER A 2 11.57 -23.56 41.35
N LEU A 3 11.72 -23.77 40.05
CA LEU A 3 11.76 -22.70 39.05
C LEU A 3 10.44 -21.91 39.14
N GLN A 4 10.49 -20.70 39.70
CA GLN A 4 9.38 -19.76 39.64
C GLN A 4 9.23 -19.33 38.18
N LEU A 5 8.27 -19.95 37.48
CA LEU A 5 7.83 -19.50 36.17
C LEU A 5 7.26 -18.08 36.32
N PRO A 6 7.72 -17.09 35.52
CA PRO A 6 7.21 -15.72 35.57
C PRO A 6 5.69 -15.72 35.40
N ARG A 7 4.98 -14.94 36.22
CA ARG A 7 3.52 -14.85 36.10
C ARG A 7 3.19 -14.13 34.79
N PRO A 8 2.07 -14.45 34.12
CA PRO A 8 1.67 -13.78 32.87
C PRO A 8 1.57 -12.25 32.99
N ALA A 9 1.40 -11.73 34.20
CA ALA A 9 1.39 -10.30 34.52
C ALA A 9 2.77 -9.62 34.46
N ASP A 10 3.86 -10.41 34.57
CA ASP A 10 5.24 -9.92 34.55
C ASP A 10 5.83 -9.88 33.13
N LEU A 11 5.08 -10.37 32.14
CA LEU A 11 5.45 -10.23 30.74
C LEU A 11 5.15 -8.80 30.28
N PRO A 12 6.10 -8.09 29.64
CA PRO A 12 5.86 -6.75 29.13
C PRO A 12 4.62 -6.77 28.23
N SER A 13 3.59 -6.01 28.63
CA SER A 13 2.30 -6.02 27.96
C SER A 13 2.49 -5.52 26.52
N GLY A 14 2.46 -6.45 25.56
CA GLY A 14 2.57 -6.15 24.12
C GLY A 14 1.46 -5.25 23.58
N GLY A 15 0.52 -4.81 24.42
CA GLY A 15 -0.59 -3.92 24.08
C GLY A 15 -0.18 -2.51 23.67
N ALA A 16 0.84 -1.93 24.29
CA ALA A 16 1.34 -0.59 23.92
C ALA A 16 2.02 -0.61 22.55
N ALA A 17 2.98 -1.52 22.36
CA ALA A 17 3.68 -1.72 21.08
C ALA A 17 2.73 -2.10 19.92
N SER A 18 1.67 -2.87 20.20
CA SER A 18 0.65 -3.25 19.20
C SER A 18 -0.20 -2.07 18.73
N LYS A 19 -0.62 -1.17 19.66
CA LYS A 19 -1.39 0.04 19.32
C LYS A 19 -0.56 1.07 18.55
N ASP A 20 0.70 1.23 18.91
CA ASP A 20 1.63 2.13 18.20
C ASP A 20 1.89 1.63 16.77
N ASN A 21 2.14 0.32 16.60
CA ASN A 21 2.33 -0.28 15.28
C ASN A 21 1.08 -0.17 14.38
N ALA A 22 -0.12 -0.31 14.94
CA ALA A 22 -1.36 -0.12 14.21
C ALA A 22 -1.54 1.32 13.73
N THR A 23 -1.19 2.30 14.57
CA THR A 23 -1.27 3.73 14.22
C THR A 23 -0.24 4.12 13.16
N ILE A 24 0.99 3.62 13.28
CA ILE A 24 2.06 3.82 12.30
C ILE A 24 1.67 3.19 10.94
N SER A 25 1.10 1.98 10.95
CA SER A 25 0.61 1.31 9.74
C SER A 25 -0.49 2.11 9.04
N ARG A 26 -1.47 2.63 9.79
CA ARG A 26 -2.56 3.47 9.24
C ARG A 26 -2.01 4.75 8.59
N LYS A 27 -1.13 5.47 9.29
CA LYS A 27 -0.48 6.69 8.76
C LYS A 27 0.37 6.39 7.53
N GLY A 28 1.11 5.28 7.54
CA GLY A 28 1.91 4.84 6.40
C GLY A 28 1.07 4.52 5.17
N ARG A 29 -0.03 3.76 5.33
CA ARG A 29 -0.99 3.47 4.24
C ARG A 29 -1.60 4.74 3.65
N GLN A 30 -1.99 5.67 4.52
CA GLN A 30 -2.51 6.97 4.08
C GLN A 30 -1.44 7.77 3.31
N GLY A 31 -0.20 7.78 3.79
CA GLY A 31 0.91 8.43 3.10
C GLY A 31 1.20 7.83 1.71
N VAL A 32 1.24 6.50 1.60
CA VAL A 32 1.41 5.79 0.31
C VAL A 32 0.28 6.16 -0.66
N GLY A 33 -0.97 6.14 -0.20
CA GLY A 33 -2.10 6.45 -1.07
C GLY A 33 -2.12 7.91 -1.53
N ILE A 34 -1.80 8.88 -0.65
CA ILE A 34 -1.68 10.30 -1.03
C ILE A 34 -0.53 10.51 -2.02
N MET A 35 0.62 9.88 -1.79
CA MET A 35 1.76 10.02 -2.70
C MET A 35 1.47 9.43 -4.09
N LEU A 36 0.78 8.30 -4.17
CA LEU A 36 0.32 7.76 -5.46
C LEU A 36 -0.61 8.72 -6.21
N MET A 37 -1.47 9.45 -5.48
CA MET A 37 -2.31 10.49 -6.09
C MET A 37 -1.49 11.62 -6.67
N ILE A 38 -0.50 12.11 -5.92
CA ILE A 38 0.38 13.20 -6.34
C ILE A 38 1.19 12.77 -7.57
N VAL A 39 1.81 11.59 -7.53
CA VAL A 39 2.60 11.05 -8.65
C VAL A 39 1.70 10.87 -9.88
N GLY A 40 0.52 10.27 -9.73
CA GLY A 40 -0.44 10.12 -10.83
C GLY A 40 -0.85 11.46 -11.44
N ALA A 41 -1.09 12.48 -10.62
CA ALA A 41 -1.42 13.82 -11.09
C ALA A 41 -0.26 14.51 -11.84
N LEU A 42 0.97 14.36 -11.36
CA LEU A 42 2.17 14.88 -12.03
C LEU A 42 2.39 14.20 -13.37
N ASN A 43 2.18 12.89 -13.46
CA ASN A 43 2.28 12.12 -14.70
C ASN A 43 1.15 12.42 -15.70
N ALA A 44 0.02 12.95 -15.25
CA ALA A 44 -1.06 13.38 -16.15
C ALA A 44 -0.69 14.60 -17.00
N VAL A 45 0.15 15.51 -16.49
CA VAL A 45 0.55 16.72 -17.22
C VAL A 45 1.27 16.40 -18.55
N PRO A 46 2.38 15.64 -18.58
CA PRO A 46 3.03 15.29 -19.83
C PRO A 46 2.16 14.41 -20.73
N ALA A 47 1.28 13.57 -20.17
CA ALA A 47 0.32 12.80 -20.96
C ALA A 47 -0.68 13.70 -21.71
N ILE A 48 -1.23 14.72 -21.05
CA ILE A 48 -2.14 15.70 -21.66
C ILE A 48 -1.41 16.51 -22.75
N VAL A 49 -0.19 16.98 -22.46
CA VAL A 49 0.62 17.70 -23.44
C VAL A 49 0.95 16.81 -24.64
N GLY A 50 1.30 15.55 -24.39
CA GLY A 50 1.57 14.54 -25.40
C GLY A 50 0.37 14.31 -26.31
N ILE A 51 -0.82 14.10 -25.75
CA ILE A 51 -2.08 13.94 -26.50
C ILE A 51 -2.38 15.19 -27.33
N ALA A 52 -2.27 16.38 -26.74
CA ALA A 52 -2.56 17.63 -27.43
C ALA A 52 -1.58 17.91 -28.58
N ALA A 53 -0.29 17.60 -28.39
CA ALA A 53 0.72 17.68 -29.43
C ALA A 53 0.45 16.64 -30.53
N TYR A 54 0.24 15.37 -30.16
CA TYR A 54 -0.02 14.28 -31.12
C TYR A 54 -1.26 14.53 -31.97
N GLY A 55 -2.36 15.02 -31.37
CA GLY A 55 -3.59 15.33 -32.10
C GLY A 55 -3.38 16.33 -33.24
N ARG A 56 -2.39 17.23 -33.14
CA ARG A 56 -2.06 18.20 -34.18
C ARG A 56 -1.22 17.62 -35.32
N TYR A 57 -0.43 16.58 -35.05
CA TYR A 57 0.50 16.00 -36.03
C TYR A 57 0.03 14.64 -36.59
N LEU A 58 -1.07 14.09 -36.09
CA LEU A 58 -1.56 12.74 -36.42
C LEU A 58 -1.77 12.50 -37.92
N ALA A 59 -2.10 13.55 -38.69
CA ALA A 59 -2.32 13.49 -40.13
C ALA A 59 -1.01 13.49 -40.95
N LEU A 60 0.12 13.81 -40.33
CA LEU A 60 1.42 14.01 -40.98
C LEU A 60 2.39 12.84 -40.75
N VAL A 61 2.00 11.85 -39.94
CA VAL A 61 2.85 10.71 -39.57
C VAL A 61 2.38 9.43 -40.24
N THR A 62 3.32 8.52 -40.51
CA THR A 62 3.02 7.20 -41.05
C THR A 62 2.17 6.38 -40.07
N GLU A 63 1.38 5.45 -40.60
CA GLU A 63 0.46 4.63 -39.80
C GLU A 63 1.17 3.85 -38.69
N ASN A 64 2.38 3.34 -38.95
CA ASN A 64 3.17 2.63 -37.94
C ASN A 64 3.55 3.53 -36.76
N VAL A 65 4.05 4.75 -37.02
CA VAL A 65 4.46 5.69 -35.97
C VAL A 65 3.23 6.18 -35.19
N ARG A 66 2.10 6.36 -35.88
CA ARG A 66 0.82 6.70 -35.24
C ARG A 66 0.36 5.60 -34.28
N ASN A 67 0.40 4.34 -34.70
CA ASN A 67 -0.03 3.22 -33.85
C ASN A 67 0.87 3.04 -32.63
N GLU A 68 2.19 3.14 -32.80
CA GLU A 68 3.14 3.05 -31.69
C GLU A 68 2.87 4.13 -30.64
N ALA A 69 2.68 5.37 -31.09
CA ALA A 69 2.38 6.48 -30.20
C ALA A 69 1.04 6.34 -29.45
N LEU A 70 -0.01 5.89 -30.15
CA LEU A 70 -1.31 5.65 -29.54
C LEU A 70 -1.22 4.58 -28.44
N ILE A 71 -0.44 3.52 -28.67
CA ILE A 71 -0.18 2.47 -27.69
C ILE A 71 0.54 3.06 -26.47
N THR A 72 1.61 3.83 -26.67
CA THR A 72 2.36 4.47 -25.57
C THR A 72 1.47 5.39 -24.75
N ILE A 73 0.66 6.23 -25.40
CA ILE A 73 -0.28 7.14 -24.74
C ILE A 73 -1.32 6.35 -23.94
N ALA A 74 -1.92 5.32 -24.54
CA ALA A 74 -2.93 4.49 -23.88
C ALA A 74 -2.36 3.79 -22.64
N PHE A 75 -1.15 3.22 -22.73
CA PHE A 75 -0.45 2.64 -21.58
C PHE A 75 -0.16 3.66 -20.49
N GLY A 76 0.27 4.87 -20.86
CA GLY A 76 0.50 5.96 -19.89
C GLY A 76 -0.78 6.36 -19.14
N VAL A 77 -1.90 6.51 -19.86
CA VAL A 77 -3.20 6.82 -19.25
C VAL A 77 -3.65 5.70 -18.31
N LEU A 78 -3.52 4.44 -18.73
CA LEU A 78 -3.86 3.29 -17.88
C LEU A 78 -3.00 3.24 -16.61
N LEU A 79 -1.71 3.57 -16.71
CA LEU A 79 -0.81 3.63 -15.56
C LEU A 79 -1.24 4.72 -14.57
N ILE A 80 -1.58 5.92 -15.06
CA ILE A 80 -2.09 7.02 -14.23
C ILE A 80 -3.37 6.58 -13.52
N LEU A 81 -4.32 6.00 -14.25
CA LEU A 81 -5.58 5.50 -13.67
C LEU A 81 -5.33 4.40 -12.64
N ALA A 82 -4.37 3.51 -12.87
CA ALA A 82 -3.97 2.50 -11.90
C ALA A 82 -3.39 3.11 -10.63
N MET A 83 -2.51 4.11 -10.73
CA MET A 83 -1.97 4.82 -9.57
C MET A 83 -3.06 5.49 -8.75
N LEU A 84 -4.00 6.18 -9.40
CA LEU A 84 -5.15 6.81 -8.74
C LEU A 84 -6.05 5.73 -8.11
N GLY A 85 -6.44 4.70 -8.85
CA GLY A 85 -7.27 3.61 -8.31
C GLY A 85 -6.66 2.95 -7.07
N ILE A 86 -5.36 2.64 -7.14
CA ILE A 86 -4.63 2.02 -6.02
C ILE A 86 -4.44 2.99 -4.86
N GLY A 87 -4.22 4.28 -5.12
CA GLY A 87 -4.15 5.29 -4.08
C GLY A 87 -5.45 5.40 -3.30
N ILE A 88 -6.60 5.46 -3.99
CA ILE A 88 -7.94 5.43 -3.37
C ILE A 88 -8.11 4.13 -2.58
N TRP A 89 -7.70 2.99 -3.15
CA TRP A 89 -7.83 1.69 -2.49
C TRP A 89 -7.03 1.63 -1.18
N ASN A 90 -5.82 2.19 -1.14
CA ASN A 90 -5.01 2.30 0.07
C ASN A 90 -5.66 3.22 1.12
N LEU A 91 -6.30 4.32 0.70
CA LEU A 91 -7.05 5.20 1.61
C LEU A 91 -8.29 4.51 2.19
N ALA A 92 -9.04 3.77 1.36
CA ALA A 92 -10.24 3.06 1.78
C ALA A 92 -9.93 1.90 2.75
N THR A 93 -8.80 1.22 2.54
CA THR A 93 -8.36 0.05 3.32
C THR A 93 -7.37 0.41 4.44
N LYS A 94 -7.21 1.69 4.78
CA LYS A 94 -6.26 2.15 5.81
C LYS A 94 -6.49 1.48 7.17
N ASN A 95 -7.73 1.14 7.50
CA ASN A 95 -8.11 0.51 8.76
C ASN A 95 -8.08 -1.03 8.74
N THR A 96 -7.78 -1.65 7.59
CA THR A 96 -7.80 -3.10 7.43
C THR A 96 -6.39 -3.70 7.48
N ILE A 97 -6.31 -5.02 7.64
CA ILE A 97 -5.03 -5.78 7.68
C ILE A 97 -4.61 -6.20 6.26
N ILE A 98 -5.47 -6.00 5.27
CA ILE A 98 -5.28 -6.46 3.89
C ILE A 98 -3.99 -5.84 3.32
N LYS A 99 -3.09 -6.68 2.80
CA LYS A 99 -1.81 -6.25 2.21
C LYS A 99 -1.87 -6.03 0.70
N ALA A 100 -2.91 -6.54 0.03
CA ALA A 100 -3.06 -6.45 -1.43
C ALA A 100 -2.92 -5.01 -1.99
N PRO A 101 -3.52 -3.96 -1.39
CA PRO A 101 -3.38 -2.58 -1.88
C PRO A 101 -1.93 -2.06 -1.83
N LEU A 102 -1.16 -2.48 -0.82
CA LEU A 102 0.25 -2.12 -0.67
C LEU A 102 1.14 -2.86 -1.68
N VAL A 103 0.85 -4.13 -1.94
CA VAL A 103 1.58 -4.91 -2.95
C VAL A 103 1.27 -4.36 -4.35
N ALA A 104 0.00 -4.06 -4.64
CA ALA A 104 -0.39 -3.42 -5.90
C ALA A 104 0.31 -2.08 -6.10
N ALA A 105 0.37 -1.25 -5.04
CA ALA A 105 1.13 0.00 -5.05
C ALA A 105 2.60 -0.23 -5.39
N LEU A 106 3.24 -1.19 -4.73
CA LEU A 106 4.64 -1.52 -4.96
C LEU A 106 4.90 -1.95 -6.42
N VAL A 107 4.05 -2.82 -6.97
CA VAL A 107 4.18 -3.32 -8.34
C VAL A 107 3.99 -2.19 -9.36
N VAL A 108 2.93 -1.40 -9.22
CA VAL A 108 2.63 -0.31 -10.16
C VAL A 108 3.69 0.78 -10.10
N THR A 109 4.11 1.18 -8.90
CA THR A 109 5.20 2.15 -8.75
C THR A 109 6.51 1.59 -9.29
N GLY A 110 6.82 0.31 -9.08
CA GLY A 110 8.02 -0.33 -9.64
C GLY A 110 8.04 -0.32 -11.17
N ILE A 111 6.91 -0.63 -11.81
CA ILE A 111 6.78 -0.55 -13.27
C ILE A 111 6.98 0.91 -13.73
N SER A 112 6.35 1.86 -13.04
CA SER A 112 6.46 3.29 -13.36
C SER A 112 7.90 3.79 -13.32
N VAL A 113 8.65 3.46 -12.26
CA VAL A 113 10.07 3.84 -12.13
C VAL A 113 10.90 3.36 -13.31
N VAL A 114 10.70 2.13 -13.77
CA VAL A 114 11.44 1.59 -14.92
C VAL A 114 11.12 2.37 -16.18
N LEU A 115 9.85 2.68 -16.43
CA LEU A 115 9.41 3.45 -17.59
C LEU A 115 9.96 4.88 -17.55
N ASP A 116 9.92 5.53 -16.39
CA ASP A 116 10.44 6.88 -16.19
C ASP A 116 11.95 6.92 -16.39
N VAL A 117 12.69 5.93 -15.88
CA VAL A 117 14.14 5.83 -16.12
C VAL A 117 14.45 5.71 -17.61
N VAL A 118 13.73 4.85 -18.34
CA VAL A 118 13.90 4.71 -19.80
C VAL A 118 13.59 6.03 -20.51
N SER A 119 12.53 6.73 -20.11
CA SER A 119 12.13 8.03 -20.66
C SER A 119 13.18 9.12 -20.40
N ILE A 120 13.72 9.18 -19.18
CA ILE A 120 14.76 10.13 -18.77
C ILE A 120 16.04 9.87 -19.57
N VAL A 121 16.49 8.61 -19.68
CA VAL A 121 17.70 8.25 -20.45
C VAL A 121 17.53 8.66 -21.91
N SER A 122 16.36 8.40 -22.50
CA SER A 122 16.06 8.79 -23.88
C SER A 122 16.07 10.31 -24.06
N THR A 123 15.46 11.05 -23.12
CA THR A 123 15.43 12.52 -23.14
C THR A 123 16.82 13.12 -22.96
N LEU A 124 17.62 12.55 -22.06
CA LEU A 124 18.98 12.97 -21.79
C LEU A 124 19.87 12.78 -23.02
N MET A 125 19.75 11.64 -23.72
CA MET A 125 20.48 11.41 -24.97
C MET A 125 20.04 12.37 -26.09
N ALA A 126 18.75 12.69 -26.16
CA ALA A 126 18.22 13.53 -27.24
C ALA A 126 18.46 15.03 -27.03
N THR A 127 18.40 15.51 -25.79
CA THR A 127 18.35 16.95 -25.47
C THR A 127 19.39 17.41 -24.46
N GLY A 128 20.12 16.49 -23.82
CA GLY A 128 21.04 16.79 -22.73
C GLY A 128 20.34 17.23 -21.43
N ASN A 129 19.01 17.22 -21.39
CA ASN A 129 18.23 17.67 -20.24
C ASN A 129 17.80 16.50 -19.36
N PHE A 130 17.99 16.66 -18.05
CA PHE A 130 17.58 15.70 -17.04
C PHE A 130 16.25 16.15 -16.42
N GLN A 131 15.16 15.98 -17.17
CA GLN A 131 13.80 16.32 -16.72
C GLN A 131 13.08 15.08 -16.21
N GLY A 132 12.32 15.18 -15.10
CA GLY A 132 11.55 14.05 -14.53
C GLY A 132 12.14 13.43 -13.26
N TYR A 133 13.34 13.86 -12.82
CA TYR A 133 13.99 13.33 -11.61
C TYR A 133 13.19 13.49 -10.32
N ILE A 134 12.37 14.54 -10.21
CA ILE A 134 11.50 14.78 -9.06
C ILE A 134 10.43 13.67 -8.96
N VAL A 135 9.85 13.27 -10.09
CA VAL A 135 8.82 12.23 -10.14
C VAL A 135 9.43 10.88 -9.72
N VAL A 136 10.58 10.52 -10.29
CA VAL A 136 11.31 9.30 -9.91
C VAL A 136 11.68 9.30 -8.43
N ALA A 137 12.11 10.43 -7.87
CA ALA A 137 12.42 10.53 -6.45
C ALA A 137 11.18 10.28 -5.56
N LEU A 138 10.01 10.81 -5.96
CA LEU A 138 8.75 10.58 -5.27
C LEU A 138 8.32 9.11 -5.35
N GLU A 139 8.50 8.46 -6.50
CA GLU A 139 8.20 7.05 -6.69
C GLU A 139 9.09 6.15 -5.83
N ILE A 140 10.40 6.43 -5.77
CA ILE A 140 11.32 5.74 -4.85
C ILE A 140 10.85 5.91 -3.40
N PHE A 141 10.42 7.12 -3.03
CA PHE A 141 9.88 7.36 -1.69
C PHE A 141 8.62 6.53 -1.40
N VAL A 142 7.71 6.39 -2.39
CA VAL A 142 6.53 5.52 -2.29
C VAL A 142 6.94 4.06 -2.07
N VAL A 143 7.91 3.56 -2.83
CA VAL A 143 8.45 2.20 -2.69
C VAL A 143 9.00 1.97 -1.28
N VAL A 144 9.85 2.88 -0.80
CA VAL A 144 10.44 2.79 0.55
C VAL A 144 9.35 2.78 1.63
N GLN A 145 8.35 3.65 1.53
CA GLN A 145 7.25 3.69 2.49
C GLN A 145 6.38 2.43 2.42
N ALA A 146 6.06 1.93 1.22
CA ALA A 146 5.28 0.71 1.05
C ALA A 146 6.00 -0.50 1.67
N VAL A 147 7.30 -0.64 1.43
CA VAL A 147 8.13 -1.69 2.04
C VAL A 147 8.18 -1.54 3.56
N ARG A 148 8.37 -0.32 4.07
CA ARG A 148 8.39 -0.05 5.51
C ARG A 148 7.08 -0.47 6.18
N VAL A 149 5.93 -0.15 5.56
CA VAL A 149 4.61 -0.53 6.06
C VAL A 149 4.39 -2.05 5.97
N LEU A 150 4.83 -2.71 4.90
CA LEU A 150 4.75 -4.17 4.75
C LEU A 150 5.59 -4.93 5.78
N ARG A 151 6.70 -4.34 6.23
CA ARG A 151 7.57 -4.90 7.28
C ARG A 151 7.01 -4.72 8.70
N LEU A 152 6.00 -3.88 8.92
CA LEU A 152 5.35 -3.78 10.21
C LEU A 152 4.64 -5.09 10.52
N LYS A 153 4.97 -5.70 11.68
CA LYS A 153 4.28 -6.91 12.15
C LYS A 153 2.77 -6.61 12.23
N PRO A 154 1.90 -7.54 11.80
CA PRO A 154 0.48 -7.37 12.00
C PRO A 154 0.24 -7.17 13.50
N ALA A 155 -0.46 -6.10 13.86
CA ALA A 155 -0.96 -5.89 15.22
C ALA A 155 -1.83 -7.12 15.51
N ALA A 156 -1.25 -8.05 16.24
CA ALA A 156 -1.83 -9.35 16.42
C ALA A 156 -3.18 -9.19 17.12
N VAL A 157 -4.12 -10.00 16.67
CA VAL A 157 -5.42 -10.31 17.24
C VAL A 157 -5.25 -10.95 18.63
N THR A 158 -4.27 -10.52 19.44
CA THR A 158 -4.01 -11.02 20.79
C THR A 158 -5.02 -10.45 21.79
N ALA A 159 -5.73 -9.37 21.44
CA ALA A 159 -6.78 -8.81 22.29
C ALA A 159 -8.09 -9.64 22.25
N SER A 160 -8.40 -10.32 21.13
CA SER A 160 -9.62 -11.13 21.03
C SER A 160 -9.45 -12.55 21.56
N ALA A 161 -8.25 -13.14 21.47
CA ALA A 161 -7.99 -14.45 22.08
C ALA A 161 -7.94 -14.41 23.62
N ALA A 162 -7.54 -13.28 24.21
CA ALA A 162 -7.54 -13.10 25.67
C ALA A 162 -8.95 -12.87 26.25
N LEU A 163 -9.90 -12.38 25.47
CA LEU A 163 -11.28 -12.13 25.92
C LEU A 163 -12.17 -13.40 25.95
N TYR A 164 -11.73 -14.48 25.31
CA TYR A 164 -12.42 -15.78 25.28
C TYR A 164 -11.71 -16.87 26.11
N ALA A 165 -10.57 -16.58 26.72
CA ALA A 165 -9.76 -17.56 27.47
C ALA A 165 -10.04 -17.60 28.98
N THR A 166 -10.93 -16.75 29.50
CA THR A 166 -11.39 -16.83 30.89
C THR A 166 -12.81 -17.40 30.95
N PRO A 167 -13.01 -18.61 31.49
CA PRO A 167 -14.35 -19.04 31.88
C PRO A 167 -14.90 -18.03 32.90
N PRO A 168 -16.19 -17.68 32.86
CA PRO A 168 -16.79 -16.82 33.88
C PRO A 168 -16.60 -17.47 35.26
N ALA A 169 -16.04 -16.71 36.20
CA ALA A 169 -15.79 -17.16 37.57
C ALA A 169 -17.06 -17.36 38.41
N ASP A 170 -18.24 -17.17 37.81
CA ASP A 170 -19.55 -17.26 38.46
C ASP A 170 -20.48 -18.24 37.72
N ALA A 171 -19.98 -19.44 37.38
CA ALA A 171 -20.89 -20.54 37.08
C ALA A 171 -21.47 -21.05 38.41
N PRO A 172 -22.79 -20.93 38.67
CA PRO A 172 -23.37 -21.48 39.88
C PRO A 172 -23.19 -23.00 39.89
N ASP A 173 -22.69 -23.52 41.02
CA ASP A 173 -22.59 -24.95 41.29
C ASP A 173 -23.97 -25.59 41.09
N ILE A 174 -24.14 -26.32 39.99
CA ILE A 174 -25.29 -27.21 39.81
C ILE A 174 -25.06 -28.38 40.77
N GLN A 175 -25.54 -28.23 42.01
CA GLN A 175 -25.71 -29.34 42.94
C GLN A 175 -26.67 -30.35 42.29
N THR A 176 -26.14 -31.45 41.80
CA THR A 176 -26.93 -32.63 41.44
C THR A 176 -27.46 -33.25 42.73
N SER A 177 -28.67 -32.85 43.12
CA SER A 177 -29.48 -33.56 44.11
C SER A 177 -29.94 -34.89 43.52
N ASN A 178 -29.17 -35.95 43.75
CA ASN A 178 -29.62 -37.32 43.52
C ASN A 178 -30.69 -37.65 44.56
N THR A 179 -31.95 -37.48 44.17
CA THR A 179 -33.12 -38.06 44.82
C THR A 179 -33.04 -39.58 44.75
N GLN A 180 -32.77 -40.20 45.89
CA GLN A 180 -33.10 -41.61 46.13
C GLN A 180 -34.62 -41.77 46.08
N HIS A 181 -35.11 -42.44 45.04
CA HIS A 181 -36.36 -43.18 45.07
C HIS A 181 -36.21 -44.40 44.17
N LEU A 182 -35.86 -45.54 44.79
CA LEU A 182 -36.48 -46.86 44.64
C LEU A 182 -35.83 -47.82 45.64
#